data_AF-A0A8B5W9U6-F1
#
_entry.id   AF-A0A8B5W9U6-F1
#
_cell.length_a   1.000
_cell.length_b   1.000
_cell.length_c   1.000
_cell.angle_alpha   90.00
_cell.angle_beta   90.00
_cell.angle_gamma   90.00
#
_symmetry.space_group_name_H-M   'P 1'
#
loop_
_entity.id
_entity.type
_entity.pdbx_description
1 polymer ?
#
loop_
_entity_poly.entity_id
_entity_poly.type
_entity_poly.pdbx_seq_one_letter_code
_entity_poly.pdbx_strand_id
1 'polypeptide(L)'
;MKSNDRLYKISLSVTGILIAVGFAFLTHVRLDSPVFLEHYIDMNVTGDSWHSNFNMPTSLQYITNADDERVVIWVEFADYPGLQLQASENAFDVFARTGVEQSFDEQRGRHFGQYSVREVYLEIRDLPDLDEGEELHLTEATVTFSDSSTETVDIGELTISTEEATDSPLQFVYSSSTGSGQNEVIYSAEENLSLLAVDSTNFEAFSDAVHIDINGMDYQEDSEHNIQAGEQLSIVTKREFSEGDSQFAYFSILPQLTVSTENGDEHTVRLAQAIEMEPDYSFTNIYRYLRSREDM
;
A
#
# COMPACT_ATOMS: atom_id res chain seq x y z
N MET A 1 -11.20 20.34 59.16
CA MET A 1 -11.07 21.45 58.18
C MET A 1 -9.65 21.63 57.62
N LYS A 2 -8.58 21.75 58.43
CA LYS A 2 -7.19 21.93 57.91
C LYS A 2 -6.68 20.76 57.04
N SER A 3 -7.08 19.53 57.35
CA SER A 3 -6.70 18.34 56.55
C SER A 3 -7.29 18.36 55.13
N ASN A 4 -8.56 18.79 55.01
CA ASN A 4 -9.26 18.85 53.73
C ASN A 4 -8.73 19.98 52.83
N ASP A 5 -8.35 21.12 53.41
CA ASP A 5 -7.70 22.22 52.67
C ASP A 5 -6.32 21.81 52.14
N ARG A 6 -5.55 21.06 52.93
CA ARG A 6 -4.25 20.52 52.48
C ARG A 6 -4.41 19.48 51.36
N LEU A 7 -5.36 18.57 51.51
CA LEU A 7 -5.66 17.56 50.48
C LEU A 7 -6.15 18.22 49.18
N TYR A 8 -7.02 19.23 49.27
CA TYR A 8 -7.51 19.99 48.12
C TYR A 8 -6.39 20.71 47.37
N LYS A 9 -5.45 21.35 48.10
CA LYS A 9 -4.28 21.99 47.49
C LYS A 9 -3.37 20.99 46.80
N ILE A 10 -3.12 19.83 47.42
CA ILE A 10 -2.32 18.77 46.81
C ILE A 10 -2.99 18.25 45.54
N SER A 11 -4.29 17.94 45.60
CA SER A 11 -5.01 17.46 44.41
C SER A 11 -4.99 18.49 43.28
N LEU A 12 -5.19 19.77 43.61
CA LEU A 12 -5.15 20.84 42.62
C LEU A 12 -3.76 20.99 42.00
N SER A 13 -2.69 20.94 42.80
CA SER A 13 -1.32 20.99 42.30
C SER A 13 -0.99 19.79 41.41
N VAL A 14 -1.40 18.57 41.80
CA VAL A 14 -1.19 17.36 40.99
C VAL A 14 -1.95 17.46 39.67
N THR A 15 -3.20 17.89 39.68
CA THR A 15 -3.98 18.12 38.46
C THR A 15 -3.30 19.16 37.56
N GLY A 16 -2.82 20.27 38.12
CA GLY A 16 -2.10 21.29 37.36
C GLY A 16 -0.82 20.75 36.71
N ILE A 17 -0.04 19.93 37.43
CA ILE A 17 1.15 19.27 36.89
C ILE A 17 0.77 18.30 35.77
N LEU A 18 -0.27 17.48 35.96
CA LEU A 18 -0.72 16.53 34.94
C LEU A 18 -1.18 17.24 33.66
N ILE A 19 -1.89 18.37 33.77
CA ILE A 19 -2.29 19.18 32.62
C ILE A 19 -1.05 19.74 31.92
N ALA A 20 -0.08 20.29 32.67
CA ALA A 20 1.13 20.85 32.09
C ALA A 20 1.98 19.78 31.38
N VAL A 21 2.13 18.60 31.98
CA VAL A 21 2.83 17.46 31.36
C VAL A 21 2.09 16.97 30.12
N GLY A 22 0.77 16.83 30.19
CA GLY A 22 -0.05 16.41 29.03
C GLY A 22 0.04 17.41 27.88
N PHE A 23 0.00 18.70 28.16
CA PHE A 23 0.14 19.75 27.15
C PHE A 23 1.55 19.76 26.53
N ALA A 24 2.59 19.65 27.35
CA ALA A 24 3.97 19.55 26.87
C ALA A 24 4.17 18.30 26.00
N PHE A 25 3.59 17.16 26.39
CA PHE A 25 3.60 15.94 25.60
C PHE A 25 2.94 16.16 24.24
N LEU A 26 1.69 16.64 24.19
CA LEU A 26 0.97 16.90 22.93
C LEU A 26 1.72 17.88 22.01
N THR A 27 2.44 18.84 22.58
CA THR A 27 3.26 19.77 21.78
C THR A 27 4.52 19.09 21.23
N HIS A 28 5.15 18.22 22.04
CA HIS A 28 6.36 17.50 21.63
C HIS A 28 6.10 16.47 20.55
N VAL A 29 4.90 15.90 20.52
CA VAL A 29 4.56 14.83 19.58
C VAL A 29 3.81 15.32 18.34
N ARG A 30 3.65 16.64 18.19
CA ARG A 30 2.97 17.25 17.04
C ARG A 30 3.86 17.22 15.81
N LEU A 31 3.28 16.95 14.64
CA LEU A 31 3.98 17.02 13.36
C LEU A 31 4.06 18.46 12.85
N ASP A 32 5.18 18.82 12.23
CA ASP A 32 5.36 20.10 11.55
C ASP A 32 4.70 20.10 10.15
N SER A 33 4.78 18.98 9.43
CA SER A 33 4.12 18.73 8.14
C SER A 33 3.48 17.34 8.08
N PRO A 34 2.53 17.09 7.15
CA PRO A 34 2.00 15.76 6.91
C PRO A 34 3.10 14.83 6.38
N VAL A 35 3.13 13.58 6.83
CA VAL A 35 4.12 12.57 6.44
C VAL A 35 3.46 11.54 5.54
N PHE A 36 3.85 11.47 4.28
CA PHE A 36 3.39 10.46 3.33
C PHE A 36 4.06 9.10 3.59
N LEU A 37 3.27 8.04 3.49
CA LEU A 37 3.77 6.68 3.57
C LEU A 37 4.42 6.28 2.24
N GLU A 38 5.30 5.29 2.29
CA GLU A 38 5.80 4.64 1.08
C GLU A 38 4.74 3.66 0.57
N HIS A 39 4.56 3.64 -0.74
CA HIS A 39 3.61 2.81 -1.47
C HIS A 39 4.39 2.08 -2.56
N TYR A 40 4.30 0.75 -2.57
CA TYR A 40 4.86 -0.11 -3.61
C TYR A 40 3.68 -0.77 -4.31
N ILE A 41 3.26 -0.19 -5.42
CA ILE A 41 2.01 -0.56 -6.10
C ILE A 41 2.29 -0.91 -7.55
N ASP A 42 1.91 -2.12 -7.94
CA ASP A 42 1.95 -2.57 -9.32
C ASP A 42 0.55 -2.45 -9.93
N MET A 43 0.43 -1.67 -11.00
CA MET A 43 -0.78 -1.49 -11.78
C MET A 43 -0.59 -2.11 -13.16
N ASN A 44 -1.55 -2.93 -13.57
CA ASN A 44 -1.57 -3.53 -14.89
C ASN A 44 -2.74 -3.00 -15.70
N VAL A 45 -2.46 -2.40 -16.85
CA VAL A 45 -3.43 -1.74 -17.72
C VAL A 45 -3.56 -2.54 -19.02
N THR A 46 -4.75 -3.10 -19.23
CA THR A 46 -5.08 -3.86 -20.43
C THR A 46 -5.37 -2.95 -21.63
N GLY A 47 -4.72 -3.22 -22.76
CA GLY A 47 -4.72 -2.39 -23.98
C GLY A 47 -6.01 -2.34 -24.79
N ASP A 48 -7.05 -3.14 -24.48
CA ASP A 48 -8.37 -3.05 -25.15
C ASP A 48 -9.40 -2.28 -24.33
N SER A 49 -9.02 -1.86 -23.13
CA SER A 49 -9.89 -1.29 -22.11
C SER A 49 -9.57 0.17 -21.83
N TRP A 50 -9.19 0.90 -22.87
CA TRP A 50 -9.12 2.37 -22.90
C TRP A 50 -10.40 3.04 -22.39
N HIS A 51 -11.53 2.33 -22.27
CA HIS A 51 -12.79 2.84 -21.71
C HIS A 51 -13.24 2.19 -20.40
N SER A 52 -12.57 1.14 -19.92
CA SER A 52 -12.90 0.46 -18.65
C SER A 52 -11.79 0.51 -17.60
N ASN A 53 -10.56 0.88 -17.97
CA ASN A 53 -9.43 1.08 -17.05
C ASN A 53 -9.35 2.52 -16.50
N PHE A 54 -10.29 3.40 -16.87
CA PHE A 54 -10.47 4.76 -16.31
C PHE A 54 -10.70 4.82 -14.80
N ASN A 55 -10.63 3.69 -14.09
CA ASN A 55 -10.96 3.56 -12.68
C ASN A 55 -10.12 2.46 -12.04
N MET A 56 -8.79 2.48 -12.20
CA MET A 56 -7.92 1.72 -11.29
C MET A 56 -7.71 2.60 -10.05
N PRO A 57 -8.43 2.34 -8.95
CA PRO A 57 -8.24 3.09 -7.72
C PRO A 57 -6.83 2.82 -7.20
N THR A 58 -5.96 3.82 -7.26
CA THR A 58 -4.78 3.86 -6.40
C THR A 58 -4.94 4.98 -5.39
N SER A 59 -4.39 4.80 -4.20
CA SER A 59 -4.49 5.79 -3.14
C SER A 59 -3.15 5.95 -2.44
N LEU A 60 -2.87 7.19 -2.05
CA LEU A 60 -1.71 7.54 -1.24
C LEU A 60 -2.18 7.84 0.18
N GLN A 61 -1.64 7.13 1.14
CA GLN A 61 -1.87 7.30 2.55
C GLN A 61 -0.84 8.24 3.17
N TYR A 62 -1.29 9.10 4.06
CA TYR A 62 -0.42 10.02 4.78
C TYR A 62 -0.91 10.25 6.22
N ILE A 63 0.02 10.59 7.10
CA ILE A 63 -0.20 10.85 8.52
C ILE A 63 -0.12 12.35 8.75
N THR A 64 -1.12 12.94 9.39
CA THR A 64 -1.10 14.34 9.83
C THR A 64 -1.58 14.49 11.27
N ASN A 65 -1.49 15.69 11.83
CA ASN A 65 -2.13 16.00 13.09
C ASN A 65 -3.66 15.92 12.94
N ALA A 66 -4.34 15.40 13.95
CA ALA A 66 -5.80 15.23 13.95
C ALA A 66 -6.58 16.55 13.83
N ASP A 67 -5.96 17.68 14.20
CA ASP A 67 -6.50 19.02 14.08
C ASP A 67 -6.10 19.75 12.78
N ASP A 68 -5.35 19.10 11.87
CA ASP A 68 -5.00 19.68 10.57
C ASP A 68 -6.22 19.70 9.64
N GLU A 69 -6.63 20.87 9.18
CA GLU A 69 -7.80 21.03 8.29
C GLU A 69 -7.42 21.07 6.81
N ARG A 70 -6.12 21.08 6.48
CA ARG A 70 -5.65 21.05 5.09
C ARG A 70 -6.01 19.70 4.47
N VAL A 71 -6.47 19.74 3.23
CA VAL A 71 -6.76 18.53 2.44
C VAL A 71 -5.99 18.62 1.14
N VAL A 72 -5.55 17.48 0.62
CA VAL A 72 -4.91 17.37 -0.67
C VAL A 72 -5.93 17.63 -1.77
N ILE A 73 -5.64 18.58 -2.64
CA ILE A 73 -6.51 18.97 -3.76
C ILE A 73 -5.86 18.71 -5.13
N TRP A 74 -4.56 18.41 -5.15
CA TRP A 74 -3.80 18.18 -6.37
C TRP A 74 -2.56 17.36 -6.08
N VAL A 75 -2.19 16.48 -7.02
CA VAL A 75 -0.98 15.66 -6.99
C VAL A 75 -0.37 15.74 -8.38
N GLU A 76 0.94 15.88 -8.48
CA GLU A 76 1.70 15.84 -9.74
C GLU A 76 2.89 14.91 -9.56
N PHE A 77 3.21 14.11 -10.56
CA PHE A 77 4.42 13.28 -10.55
C PHE A 77 5.51 13.96 -11.36
N ALA A 78 6.64 14.26 -10.71
CA ALA A 78 7.76 14.93 -11.37
C ALA A 78 8.36 14.06 -12.49
N ASP A 79 8.32 12.74 -12.30
CA ASP A 79 8.76 11.73 -13.27
C ASP A 79 7.93 11.76 -14.55
N TYR A 80 6.66 12.21 -14.46
CA TYR A 80 5.74 12.25 -15.60
C TYR A 80 4.82 13.48 -15.59
N PRO A 81 5.31 14.68 -15.94
CA PRO A 81 4.55 15.94 -15.84
C PRO A 81 3.38 16.04 -16.83
N GLY A 82 3.27 15.10 -17.79
CA GLY A 82 2.15 14.99 -18.72
C GLY A 82 1.00 14.10 -18.23
N LEU A 83 1.15 13.41 -17.09
CA LEU A 83 0.14 12.48 -16.57
C LEU A 83 -1.09 13.27 -16.13
N GLN A 84 -2.22 13.04 -16.77
CA GLN A 84 -3.47 13.67 -16.33
C GLN A 84 -4.07 12.83 -15.22
N LEU A 85 -4.06 13.36 -14.01
CA LEU A 85 -4.61 12.70 -12.84
C LEU A 85 -5.55 13.62 -12.09
N GLN A 86 -6.54 13.03 -11.42
CA GLN A 86 -7.38 13.71 -10.46
C GLN A 86 -7.08 13.17 -9.07
N ALA A 87 -6.83 14.06 -8.10
CA ALA A 87 -6.62 13.71 -6.70
C ALA A 87 -7.82 14.15 -5.86
N SER A 88 -8.22 13.34 -4.89
CA SER A 88 -9.29 13.67 -3.95
C SER A 88 -9.18 12.86 -2.67
N GLU A 89 -9.34 13.50 -1.51
CA GLU A 89 -9.53 12.78 -0.24
C GLU A 89 -10.95 12.22 -0.08
N ASN A 90 -11.87 12.60 -0.95
CA ASN A 90 -13.15 11.93 -1.08
C ASN A 90 -13.04 10.85 -2.13
N ALA A 91 -13.49 9.64 -1.79
CA ALA A 91 -13.53 8.54 -2.72
C ALA A 91 -14.36 8.89 -3.96
N PHE A 92 -13.82 8.64 -5.16
CA PHE A 92 -14.55 8.84 -6.42
C PHE A 92 -15.77 7.91 -6.49
N ASP A 93 -16.79 8.24 -7.29
CA ASP A 93 -18.10 7.57 -7.38
C ASP A 93 -18.03 6.03 -7.64
N VAL A 94 -16.86 5.53 -8.09
CA VAL A 94 -16.57 4.10 -8.22
C VAL A 94 -16.33 3.40 -6.88
N PHE A 95 -15.72 4.07 -5.89
CA PHE A 95 -15.56 3.56 -4.53
C PHE A 95 -16.87 3.48 -3.76
N ALA A 96 -17.86 4.31 -4.09
CA ALA A 96 -19.20 4.23 -3.49
C ALA A 96 -19.95 2.93 -3.87
N ARG A 97 -19.50 2.22 -4.92
CA ARG A 97 -20.13 0.96 -5.40
C ARG A 97 -19.66 -0.30 -4.66
N THR A 98 -18.57 -0.25 -3.89
CA THR A 98 -18.11 -1.39 -3.07
C THR A 98 -18.91 -1.56 -1.78
N GLY A 99 -19.91 -0.70 -1.53
CA GLY A 99 -20.87 -0.86 -0.44
C GLY A 99 -20.37 -0.44 0.94
N VAL A 100 -19.20 0.22 1.01
CA VAL A 100 -18.71 0.84 2.25
C VAL A 100 -19.27 2.25 2.32
N GLU A 101 -20.41 2.44 2.98
CA GLU A 101 -20.88 3.77 3.38
C GLU A 101 -19.85 4.37 4.34
N GLN A 102 -18.93 5.18 3.81
CA GLN A 102 -18.03 5.97 4.66
C GLN A 102 -18.87 6.99 5.43
N SER A 103 -18.82 6.88 6.75
CA SER A 103 -19.40 7.87 7.65
C SER A 103 -18.72 9.23 7.45
N PHE A 104 -19.42 10.32 7.77
CA PHE A 104 -18.91 11.69 7.62
C PHE A 104 -17.61 11.95 8.42
N ASP A 105 -17.34 11.17 9.47
CA ASP A 105 -16.07 11.20 10.24
C ASP A 105 -14.94 10.46 9.52
N GLU A 106 -15.22 9.41 8.74
CA GLU A 106 -14.21 8.70 7.93
C GLU A 106 -13.73 9.55 6.74
N GLN A 107 -14.51 10.53 6.30
CA GLN A 107 -14.12 11.50 5.26
C GLN A 107 -12.93 12.40 5.66
N ARG A 108 -12.54 12.43 6.94
CA ARG A 108 -11.41 13.23 7.46
C ARG A 108 -10.20 12.39 7.90
N GLY A 109 -10.24 11.10 7.61
CA GLY A 109 -9.22 10.12 7.97
C GLY A 109 -9.52 9.38 9.27
N ARG A 110 -8.78 8.29 9.50
CA ARG A 110 -8.88 7.47 10.70
C ARG A 110 -8.03 8.07 11.82
N HIS A 111 -8.66 8.38 12.94
CA HIS A 111 -8.00 9.03 14.07
C HIS A 111 -7.32 8.05 15.03
N PHE A 112 -6.05 8.32 15.35
CA PHE A 112 -5.24 7.56 16.30
C PHE A 112 -4.60 8.51 17.32
N GLY A 113 -5.36 8.85 18.36
CA GLY A 113 -4.92 9.83 19.36
C GLY A 113 -4.83 11.23 18.75
N GLN A 114 -3.63 11.79 18.70
CA GLN A 114 -3.41 13.12 18.09
C GLN A 114 -3.15 13.08 16.59
N TYR A 115 -3.04 11.89 15.99
CA TYR A 115 -2.76 11.72 14.57
C TYR A 115 -4.03 11.37 13.82
N SER A 116 -4.09 11.73 12.54
CA SER A 116 -5.06 11.23 11.58
C SER A 116 -4.31 10.59 10.42
N VAL A 117 -4.73 9.38 10.05
CA VAL A 117 -4.29 8.71 8.82
C VAL A 117 -5.32 9.02 7.75
N ARG A 118 -4.89 9.68 6.69
CA ARG A 118 -5.71 10.12 5.57
C ARG A 118 -5.30 9.42 4.29
N GLU A 119 -6.22 9.42 3.34
CA GLU A 119 -6.07 8.74 2.07
C GLU A 119 -6.43 9.71 0.95
N VAL A 120 -5.55 9.83 -0.03
CA VAL A 120 -5.75 10.61 -1.26
C VAL A 120 -5.96 9.62 -2.38
N TYR A 121 -7.18 9.55 -2.90
CA TYR A 121 -7.49 8.74 -4.06
C TYR A 121 -6.97 9.43 -5.31
N LEU A 122 -6.31 8.67 -6.17
CA LEU A 122 -5.81 9.10 -7.46
C LEU A 122 -6.62 8.39 -8.56
N GLU A 123 -7.18 9.17 -9.47
CA GLU A 123 -7.84 8.69 -10.67
C GLU A 123 -7.03 9.14 -11.88
N ILE A 124 -6.33 8.20 -12.51
CA ILE A 124 -5.55 8.46 -13.72
C ILE A 124 -6.55 8.60 -14.88
N ARG A 125 -6.57 9.80 -15.47
CA ARG A 125 -7.48 10.18 -16.56
C ARG A 125 -6.90 9.90 -17.93
N ASP A 126 -5.59 10.02 -18.07
CA ASP A 126 -4.92 9.82 -19.35
C ASP A 126 -3.55 9.19 -19.06
N LEU A 127 -3.37 7.96 -19.53
CA LEU A 127 -2.08 7.28 -19.53
C LEU A 127 -1.42 7.52 -20.88
N PRO A 128 -0.09 7.72 -20.90
CA PRO A 128 0.63 7.73 -22.16
C PRO A 128 0.50 6.38 -22.87
N ASP A 129 0.62 6.39 -24.20
CA ASP A 129 0.83 5.17 -24.97
C ASP A 129 2.16 4.56 -24.50
N LEU A 130 2.09 3.45 -23.76
CA LEU A 130 3.24 2.63 -23.38
C LEU A 130 3.42 1.55 -24.45
N ASP A 131 4.65 1.35 -24.89
CA ASP A 131 4.99 0.23 -25.77
C ASP A 131 4.83 -1.10 -25.00
N GLU A 132 4.68 -2.21 -25.73
CA GLU A 132 4.57 -3.54 -25.14
C GLU A 132 5.81 -3.87 -24.30
N GLY A 133 5.61 -4.21 -23.03
CA GLY A 133 6.69 -4.45 -22.07
C GLY A 133 7.32 -3.18 -21.46
N GLU A 134 6.82 -1.98 -21.78
CA GLU A 134 7.25 -0.74 -21.13
C GLU A 134 6.55 -0.56 -19.77
N GLU A 135 7.31 -0.07 -18.79
CA GLU A 135 6.82 0.25 -17.44
C GLU A 135 7.03 1.74 -17.15
N LEU A 136 6.01 2.37 -16.57
CA LEU A 136 6.10 3.72 -16.03
C LEU A 136 6.27 3.63 -14.51
N HIS A 137 7.38 4.16 -14.00
CA HIS A 137 7.68 4.22 -12.57
C HIS A 137 7.47 5.65 -12.07
N LEU A 138 6.68 5.80 -11.00
CA LEU A 138 6.43 7.08 -10.34
C LEU A 138 6.89 6.97 -8.89
N THR A 139 7.89 7.77 -8.52
CA THR A 139 8.56 7.65 -7.21
C THR A 139 8.41 8.90 -6.34
N GLU A 140 8.30 10.07 -6.97
CA GLU A 140 8.15 11.34 -6.27
C GLU A 140 6.87 12.07 -6.71
N ALA A 141 6.13 12.57 -5.72
CA ALA A 141 4.92 13.36 -5.93
C ALA A 141 5.07 14.78 -5.37
N THR A 142 4.60 15.77 -6.11
CA THR A 142 4.32 17.11 -5.58
C THR A 142 2.85 17.21 -5.22
N VAL A 143 2.58 17.41 -3.93
CA VAL A 143 1.24 17.46 -3.35
C VAL A 143 0.88 18.92 -3.07
N THR A 144 -0.32 19.36 -3.48
CA THR A 144 -0.85 20.69 -3.14
C THR A 144 -2.05 20.55 -2.21
N PHE A 145 -2.01 21.31 -1.11
CA PHE A 145 -3.06 21.38 -0.12
C PHE A 145 -4.06 22.50 -0.40
N SER A 146 -5.23 22.43 0.24
CA SER A 146 -6.33 23.40 0.12
C SER A 146 -5.97 24.83 0.55
N ASP A 147 -4.91 25.01 1.34
CA ASP A 147 -4.34 26.32 1.70
C ASP A 147 -3.29 26.83 0.70
N SER A 148 -3.12 26.13 -0.42
CA SER A 148 -2.12 26.36 -1.47
C SER A 148 -0.67 26.09 -1.05
N SER A 149 -0.43 25.52 0.12
CA SER A 149 0.90 24.97 0.44
C SER A 149 1.19 23.75 -0.42
N THR A 150 2.48 23.55 -0.73
CA THR A 150 2.96 22.44 -1.56
C THR A 150 4.10 21.73 -0.88
N GLU A 151 4.16 20.42 -1.04
CA GLU A 151 5.24 19.59 -0.52
C GLU A 151 5.62 18.55 -1.57
N THR A 152 6.91 18.32 -1.75
CA THR A 152 7.44 17.26 -2.59
C THR A 152 7.77 16.08 -1.69
N VAL A 153 7.20 14.92 -1.98
CA VAL A 153 7.25 13.73 -1.13
C VAL A 153 7.70 12.53 -1.94
N ASP A 154 8.58 11.74 -1.35
CA ASP A 154 8.87 10.39 -1.79
C ASP A 154 7.68 9.51 -1.42
N ILE A 155 7.11 8.83 -2.41
CA ILE A 155 5.93 7.98 -2.24
C ILE A 155 6.26 6.49 -2.35
N GLY A 156 7.53 6.10 -2.43
CA GLY A 156 7.94 4.73 -2.78
C GLY A 156 8.00 4.56 -4.30
N GLU A 157 7.28 3.56 -4.84
CA GLU A 157 7.23 3.30 -6.28
C GLU A 157 5.83 2.82 -6.72
N LEU A 158 5.22 3.57 -7.64
CA LEU A 158 4.05 3.13 -8.39
C LEU A 158 4.51 2.70 -9.79
N THR A 159 4.34 1.42 -10.10
CA THR A 159 4.70 0.84 -11.40
C THR A 159 3.45 0.62 -12.22
N ILE A 160 3.37 1.23 -13.40
CA ILE A 160 2.28 1.04 -14.35
C ILE A 160 2.81 0.30 -15.57
N SER A 161 2.28 -0.89 -15.81
CA SER A 161 2.66 -1.75 -16.93
C SER A 161 1.45 -2.04 -17.82
N THR A 162 1.69 -2.37 -19.09
CA THR A 162 0.65 -2.89 -19.98
C THR A 162 0.65 -4.41 -20.03
N GLU A 163 -0.53 -5.02 -20.05
CA GLU A 163 -0.64 -6.49 -20.15
C GLU A 163 -0.44 -6.96 -21.60
N GLU A 164 0.45 -7.93 -21.79
CA GLU A 164 0.47 -8.74 -23.01
C GLU A 164 -0.58 -9.85 -22.90
N ALA A 165 -1.42 -10.01 -23.92
CA ALA A 165 -2.31 -11.16 -24.02
C ALA A 165 -1.51 -12.39 -24.47
N THR A 166 -0.81 -13.05 -23.55
CA THR A 166 -0.10 -14.30 -23.82
C THR A 166 -0.94 -15.52 -23.44
N ASP A 167 -0.91 -16.55 -24.29
CA ASP A 167 -1.38 -17.89 -23.92
C ASP A 167 -0.55 -18.39 -22.73
N SER A 168 -1.21 -18.54 -21.58
CA SER A 168 -0.58 -18.99 -20.33
C SER A 168 -0.77 -20.50 -20.16
N PRO A 169 0.29 -21.28 -19.87
CA PRO A 169 0.17 -22.70 -19.54
C PRO A 169 -0.42 -22.97 -18.14
N LEU A 170 -0.69 -21.89 -17.38
CA LEU A 170 -1.36 -21.91 -16.09
C LEU A 170 -2.77 -21.32 -16.22
N GLN A 171 -3.77 -22.12 -15.85
CA GLN A 171 -5.17 -21.69 -15.79
C GLN A 171 -5.55 -21.30 -14.36
N PHE A 172 -6.02 -20.07 -14.17
CA PHE A 172 -6.52 -19.61 -12.87
C PHE A 172 -7.71 -20.46 -12.40
N VAL A 173 -7.65 -20.92 -11.14
CA VAL A 173 -8.74 -21.70 -10.51
C VAL A 173 -9.49 -20.84 -9.51
N TYR A 174 -8.79 -20.30 -8.51
CA TYR A 174 -9.35 -19.37 -7.53
C TYR A 174 -8.25 -18.58 -6.84
N SER A 175 -8.66 -17.50 -6.18
CA SER A 175 -7.83 -16.80 -5.21
C SER A 175 -8.63 -16.49 -3.96
N SER A 176 -7.93 -16.30 -2.85
CA SER A 176 -8.53 -15.90 -1.58
C SER A 176 -7.59 -15.01 -0.79
N SER A 177 -8.19 -14.14 0.03
CA SER A 177 -7.47 -13.31 0.99
C SER A 177 -8.12 -13.43 2.36
N THR A 178 -7.30 -13.31 3.39
CA THR A 178 -7.74 -13.33 4.78
C THR A 178 -7.44 -11.99 5.44
N GLY A 179 -8.28 -11.59 6.39
CA GLY A 179 -8.03 -10.37 7.20
C GLY A 179 -6.76 -10.42 8.05
N SER A 180 -6.04 -11.55 8.05
CA SER A 180 -4.70 -11.70 8.67
C SER A 180 -3.55 -11.39 7.71
N GLY A 181 -3.81 -10.92 6.48
CA GLY A 181 -2.78 -10.60 5.50
C GLY A 181 -2.11 -11.83 4.87
N GLN A 182 -2.83 -12.95 4.84
CA GLN A 182 -2.46 -14.12 4.04
C GLN A 182 -3.32 -14.15 2.78
N ASN A 183 -2.67 -14.26 1.62
CA ASN A 183 -3.29 -14.45 0.32
C ASN A 183 -2.95 -15.83 -0.22
N GLU A 184 -3.85 -16.44 -0.98
CA GLU A 184 -3.63 -17.68 -1.70
C GLU A 184 -4.15 -17.54 -3.12
N VAL A 185 -3.33 -17.96 -4.09
CA VAL A 185 -3.73 -18.08 -5.50
C VAL A 185 -3.46 -19.50 -5.95
N ILE A 186 -4.45 -20.12 -6.61
CA ILE A 186 -4.33 -21.47 -7.15
C ILE A 186 -4.52 -21.46 -8.66
N TYR A 187 -3.58 -22.12 -9.33
CA TYR A 187 -3.60 -22.41 -10.77
C TYR A 187 -3.68 -23.92 -11.02
N SER A 188 -4.19 -24.29 -12.19
CA SER A 188 -4.09 -25.62 -12.76
C SER A 188 -3.08 -25.58 -13.91
N ALA A 189 -2.10 -26.49 -13.92
CA ALA A 189 -1.16 -26.60 -15.03
C ALA A 189 -1.80 -27.36 -16.20
N GLU A 190 -1.76 -26.79 -17.41
CA GLU A 190 -2.28 -27.47 -18.61
C GLU A 190 -1.27 -28.48 -19.19
N GLU A 191 0.02 -28.28 -18.88
CA GLU A 191 1.13 -29.15 -19.25
C GLU A 191 2.14 -29.29 -18.10
N ASN A 192 3.20 -30.07 -18.32
CA ASN A 192 4.27 -30.21 -17.33
C ASN A 192 5.13 -28.94 -17.32
N LEU A 193 5.33 -28.37 -16.13
CA LEU A 193 6.01 -27.09 -15.94
C LEU A 193 7.12 -27.20 -14.89
N SER A 194 8.16 -26.39 -15.07
CA SER A 194 9.15 -26.08 -14.05
C SER A 194 9.05 -24.60 -13.71
N LEU A 195 8.75 -24.27 -12.45
CA LEU A 195 8.85 -22.89 -11.99
C LEU A 195 10.33 -22.52 -11.88
N LEU A 196 10.69 -21.42 -12.54
CA LEU A 196 12.05 -20.89 -12.57
C LEU A 196 12.22 -19.75 -11.57
N ALA A 197 11.24 -18.84 -11.49
CA ALA A 197 11.32 -17.68 -10.62
C ALA A 197 9.94 -17.12 -10.23
N VAL A 198 9.92 -16.42 -9.10
CA VAL A 198 8.84 -15.51 -8.67
C VAL A 198 9.47 -14.14 -8.50
N ASP A 199 9.08 -13.20 -9.36
CA ASP A 199 9.65 -11.86 -9.45
C ASP A 199 8.58 -10.78 -9.30
N SER A 200 8.99 -9.57 -8.95
CA SER A 200 8.15 -8.36 -9.00
C SER A 200 9.10 -7.17 -9.18
N THR A 201 8.63 -6.11 -9.86
CA THR A 201 9.38 -4.86 -9.98
C THR A 201 9.82 -4.34 -8.62
N ASN A 202 8.96 -4.50 -7.61
CA ASN A 202 9.18 -4.05 -6.23
C ASN A 202 9.64 -5.16 -5.28
N PHE A 203 10.23 -6.24 -5.80
CA PHE A 203 10.53 -7.44 -5.00
C PHE A 203 11.53 -7.17 -3.86
N GLU A 204 12.58 -6.36 -4.06
CA GLU A 204 13.56 -6.06 -2.99
C GLU A 204 12.93 -5.33 -1.79
N ALA A 205 12.00 -4.39 -2.04
CA ALA A 205 11.29 -3.68 -0.98
C ALA A 205 10.30 -4.59 -0.23
N PHE A 206 9.85 -5.65 -0.90
CA PHE A 206 8.82 -6.57 -0.44
C PHE A 206 9.37 -7.85 0.20
N SER A 207 10.56 -8.31 -0.20
CA SER A 207 11.08 -9.64 0.15
C SER A 207 11.29 -9.83 1.66
N ASP A 208 11.65 -8.76 2.37
CA ASP A 208 11.83 -8.77 3.84
C ASP A 208 10.52 -8.63 4.62
N ALA A 209 9.42 -8.33 3.93
CA ALA A 209 8.10 -8.13 4.52
C ALA A 209 7.16 -9.32 4.28
N VAL A 210 7.51 -10.24 3.37
CA VAL A 210 6.60 -11.29 2.90
C VAL A 210 7.27 -12.62 2.73
N HIS A 211 6.66 -13.62 3.35
CA HIS A 211 6.94 -15.02 3.10
C HIS A 211 6.08 -15.53 1.95
N ILE A 212 6.71 -16.25 1.02
CA ILE A 212 6.06 -16.90 -0.12
C ILE A 212 6.22 -18.41 0.04
N ASP A 213 5.11 -19.13 0.00
CA ASP A 213 5.05 -20.58 0.01
C ASP A 213 4.48 -21.09 -1.31
N ILE A 214 5.13 -22.09 -1.90
CA ILE A 214 4.75 -22.71 -3.16
C ILE A 214 4.51 -24.19 -2.91
N ASN A 215 3.25 -24.62 -3.08
CA ASN A 215 2.81 -26.00 -2.83
C ASN A 215 3.17 -26.52 -1.41
N GLY A 216 3.14 -25.67 -0.39
CA GLY A 216 3.46 -26.03 1.00
C GLY A 216 4.96 -26.04 1.31
N MET A 217 5.78 -25.45 0.44
CA MET A 217 7.22 -25.28 0.64
C MET A 217 7.59 -23.80 0.57
N ASP A 218 8.40 -23.35 1.53
CA ASP A 218 9.01 -22.01 1.50
C ASP A 218 9.77 -21.81 0.18
N TYR A 219 9.45 -20.72 -0.51
CA TYR A 219 10.08 -20.38 -1.79
C TYR A 219 11.52 -19.93 -1.57
N GLN A 220 12.41 -20.48 -2.38
CA GLN A 220 13.81 -20.05 -2.49
C GLN A 220 14.12 -19.93 -3.98
N GLU A 221 14.82 -18.89 -4.40
CA GLU A 221 15.08 -18.61 -5.83
C GLU A 221 15.71 -19.80 -6.57
N ASP A 222 16.50 -20.62 -5.86
CA ASP A 222 17.18 -21.81 -6.41
C ASP A 222 16.41 -23.14 -6.22
N SER A 223 15.18 -23.15 -5.69
CA SER A 223 14.43 -24.40 -5.48
C SER A 223 13.70 -24.86 -6.74
N GLU A 224 13.99 -26.09 -7.18
CA GLU A 224 13.25 -26.70 -8.29
C GLU A 224 11.81 -27.04 -7.87
N HIS A 225 10.83 -26.34 -8.45
CA HIS A 225 9.42 -26.70 -8.32
C HIS A 225 8.89 -27.20 -9.67
N ASN A 226 8.75 -28.52 -9.78
CA ASN A 226 8.16 -29.17 -10.94
C ASN A 226 6.67 -29.44 -10.69
N ILE A 227 5.83 -29.13 -11.67
CA ILE A 227 4.37 -29.22 -11.61
C ILE A 227 3.92 -30.10 -12.77
N GLN A 228 3.19 -31.18 -12.51
CA GLN A 228 2.71 -32.05 -13.58
C GLN A 228 1.43 -31.50 -14.22
N ALA A 229 1.19 -31.87 -15.48
CA ALA A 229 -0.04 -31.56 -16.18
C ALA A 229 -1.27 -32.04 -15.39
N GLY A 230 -2.21 -31.13 -15.15
CA GLY A 230 -3.40 -31.36 -14.35
C GLY A 230 -3.20 -31.25 -12.83
N GLU A 231 -1.98 -31.03 -12.33
CA GLU A 231 -1.74 -30.67 -10.93
C GLU A 231 -2.02 -29.20 -10.68
N GLN A 232 -2.16 -28.87 -9.39
CA GLN A 232 -2.35 -27.51 -8.94
C GLN A 232 -1.03 -26.89 -8.50
N LEU A 233 -0.85 -25.63 -8.85
CA LEU A 233 0.14 -24.74 -8.28
C LEU A 233 -0.58 -23.83 -7.28
N SER A 234 -0.31 -24.02 -5.99
CA SER A 234 -0.74 -23.12 -4.91
C SER A 234 0.40 -22.20 -4.53
N ILE A 235 0.11 -20.90 -4.51
CA ILE A 235 1.02 -19.85 -4.09
C ILE A 235 0.36 -19.14 -2.92
N VAL A 236 0.96 -19.25 -1.75
CA VAL A 236 0.49 -18.63 -0.53
C VAL A 236 1.48 -17.54 -0.14
N THR A 237 0.99 -16.32 0.03
CA THR A 237 1.81 -15.22 0.53
C THR A 237 1.31 -14.77 1.89
N LYS A 238 2.24 -14.49 2.78
CA LYS A 238 1.93 -14.12 4.16
C LYS A 238 2.88 -13.04 4.63
N ARG A 239 2.32 -12.00 5.24
CA ARG A 239 3.13 -10.97 5.88
C ARG A 239 4.02 -11.56 6.98
N GLU A 240 5.30 -11.26 6.91
CA GLU A 240 6.24 -11.38 8.02
C GLU A 240 6.46 -10.00 8.63
N PHE A 241 6.20 -9.88 9.93
CA PHE A 241 6.49 -8.65 10.64
C PHE A 241 8.01 -8.59 10.89
N SER A 242 8.74 -7.86 10.05
CA SER A 242 10.07 -7.36 10.41
C SER A 242 9.90 -6.07 11.24
N GLU A 243 10.66 -5.93 12.33
CA GLU A 243 10.73 -4.67 13.08
C GLU A 243 11.44 -3.61 12.21
N GLY A 244 10.78 -2.51 11.84
CA GLY A 244 11.40 -1.48 11.01
C GLY A 244 10.42 -0.53 10.33
N ASP A 245 10.93 0.26 9.37
CA ASP A 245 10.14 1.25 8.61
C ASP A 245 9.19 0.60 7.59
N SER A 246 9.54 -0.60 7.09
CA SER A 246 8.70 -1.41 6.18
C SER A 246 7.32 -1.77 6.73
N GLN A 247 7.13 -1.73 8.05
CA GLN A 247 5.83 -2.00 8.69
C GLN A 247 4.75 -0.95 8.33
N PHE A 248 5.18 0.23 7.84
CA PHE A 248 4.32 1.34 7.44
C PHE A 248 4.31 1.58 5.92
N ALA A 249 5.01 0.77 5.15
CA ALA A 249 4.85 0.75 3.72
C ALA A 249 3.53 0.06 3.35
N TYR A 250 2.84 0.62 2.38
CA TYR A 250 1.69 0.01 1.74
C TYR A 250 2.18 -0.79 0.54
N PHE A 251 1.83 -2.07 0.47
CA PHE A 251 2.13 -2.89 -0.72
C PHE A 251 0.84 -3.28 -1.41
N SER A 252 0.82 -3.16 -2.74
CA SER A 252 -0.17 -3.78 -3.61
C SER A 252 0.55 -4.23 -4.87
N ILE A 253 1.28 -5.34 -4.75
CA ILE A 253 2.17 -5.80 -5.81
C ILE A 253 1.55 -6.95 -6.59
N LEU A 254 1.96 -7.11 -7.84
CA LEU A 254 1.50 -8.14 -8.76
C LEU A 254 2.71 -8.98 -9.21
N PRO A 255 3.15 -9.97 -8.40
CA PRO A 255 4.25 -10.82 -8.77
C PRO A 255 4.02 -11.55 -10.10
N GLN A 256 5.11 -11.83 -10.77
CA GLN A 256 5.22 -12.58 -12.00
C GLN A 256 5.88 -13.93 -11.72
N LEU A 257 5.34 -14.97 -12.32
CA LEU A 257 5.89 -16.32 -12.28
C LEU A 257 6.56 -16.59 -13.61
N THR A 258 7.84 -16.94 -13.57
CA THR A 258 8.55 -17.44 -14.75
C THR A 258 8.52 -18.95 -14.72
N VAL A 259 7.89 -19.58 -15.72
CA VAL A 259 7.78 -21.04 -15.85
C VAL A 259 8.34 -21.52 -17.18
N SER A 260 8.91 -22.72 -17.21
CA SER A 260 9.36 -23.38 -18.44
C SER A 260 8.54 -24.64 -18.71
N THR A 261 8.18 -24.86 -19.97
CA THR A 261 7.53 -26.09 -20.44
C THR A 261 8.55 -27.20 -20.71
N GLU A 262 8.09 -28.44 -20.92
CA GLU A 262 8.97 -29.55 -21.32
C GLU A 262 9.73 -29.31 -22.64
N ASN A 263 9.22 -28.44 -23.51
CA ASN A 263 9.88 -28.09 -24.76
C ASN A 263 11.00 -27.04 -24.58
N GLY A 264 11.12 -26.47 -23.37
CA GLY A 264 12.05 -25.40 -23.05
C GLY A 264 11.55 -24.01 -23.39
N ASP A 265 10.25 -23.86 -23.69
CA ASP A 265 9.62 -22.55 -23.89
C ASP A 265 9.38 -21.90 -22.52
N GLU A 266 9.75 -20.64 -22.36
CA GLU A 266 9.56 -19.87 -21.13
C GLU A 266 8.32 -18.98 -21.25
N HIS A 267 7.53 -18.94 -20.17
CA HIS A 267 6.33 -18.13 -20.06
C HIS A 267 6.37 -17.33 -18.76
N THR A 268 5.97 -16.07 -18.84
CA THR A 268 5.78 -15.20 -17.67
C THR A 268 4.30 -15.05 -17.40
N VAL A 269 3.88 -15.38 -16.19
CA VAL A 269 2.47 -15.36 -15.78
C VAL A 269 2.31 -14.45 -14.57
N ARG A 270 1.57 -13.35 -14.71
CA ARG A 270 1.21 -12.49 -13.58
C ARG A 270 0.24 -13.19 -12.64
N LEU A 271 0.41 -12.96 -11.33
CA LEU A 271 -0.55 -13.41 -10.35
C LEU A 271 -1.92 -12.78 -10.59
N ALA A 272 -2.97 -13.60 -10.51
CA ALA A 272 -4.35 -13.18 -10.77
C ALA A 272 -4.92 -12.27 -9.67
N GLN A 273 -4.22 -12.16 -8.54
CA GLN A 273 -4.57 -11.30 -7.43
C GLN A 273 -3.31 -10.62 -6.88
N ALA A 274 -3.43 -9.32 -6.60
CA ALA A 274 -2.38 -8.55 -5.96
C ALA A 274 -2.14 -9.03 -4.52
N ILE A 275 -0.88 -8.94 -4.09
CA ILE A 275 -0.53 -9.11 -2.69
C ILE A 275 -0.68 -7.75 -2.03
N GLU A 276 -1.81 -7.58 -1.36
CA GLU A 276 -2.12 -6.36 -0.62
C GLU A 276 -1.65 -6.43 0.83
N MET A 277 -0.96 -5.39 1.27
CA MET A 277 -0.49 -5.23 2.63
C MET A 277 -0.67 -3.80 3.12
N GLU A 278 -1.66 -3.60 4.00
CA GLU A 278 -1.86 -2.32 4.68
C GLU A 278 -1.06 -2.20 5.99
N PRO A 279 -0.57 -1.00 6.36
CA PRO A 279 0.05 -0.76 7.66
C PRO A 279 -0.88 -1.06 8.86
N ASP A 280 -0.30 -1.55 9.96
CA ASP A 280 -1.03 -1.74 11.22
C ASP A 280 -1.05 -0.44 12.04
N TYR A 281 -2.15 0.28 11.95
CA TYR A 281 -2.31 1.57 12.60
C TYR A 281 -2.68 1.45 14.09
N SER A 282 -1.79 1.95 14.93
CA SER A 282 -2.07 2.30 16.31
C SER A 282 -1.30 3.57 16.69
N PHE A 283 -1.75 4.29 17.71
CA PHE A 283 -1.00 5.47 18.19
C PHE A 283 0.47 5.14 18.48
N THR A 284 0.73 3.97 19.08
CA THR A 284 2.09 3.54 19.43
C THR A 284 2.91 3.22 18.19
N ASN A 285 2.34 2.53 17.19
CA ASN A 285 3.04 2.20 15.96
C ASN A 285 3.36 3.47 15.16
N ILE A 286 2.36 4.36 14.99
CA ILE A 286 2.53 5.65 14.29
C ILE A 286 3.61 6.49 14.98
N TYR A 287 3.57 6.63 16.31
CA TYR A 287 4.59 7.36 17.05
C TYR A 287 6.00 6.78 16.87
N ARG A 288 6.15 5.45 16.85
CA ARG A 288 7.45 4.81 16.63
C ARG A 288 8.00 5.08 15.24
N TYR A 289 7.13 5.00 14.23
CA TYR A 289 7.46 5.26 12.83
C TYR A 289 7.86 6.71 12.57
N LEU A 290 7.06 7.68 13.03
CA LEU A 290 7.40 9.09 12.88
C LEU A 290 8.73 9.43 13.57
N ARG A 291 9.03 8.76 14.70
CA ARG A 291 10.28 8.93 15.42
C ARG A 291 11.49 8.30 14.71
N SER A 292 11.33 7.22 13.95
CA SER A 292 12.44 6.63 13.18
C SER A 292 12.83 7.48 11.97
N ARG A 293 11.88 8.22 11.39
CA ARG A 293 12.11 9.11 10.24
C ARG A 293 12.66 10.51 10.58
N GLU A 294 12.89 10.80 11.87
CA GLU A 294 13.25 12.16 12.35
C GLU A 294 12.19 13.25 12.06
N ASP A 295 10.95 12.85 11.76
CA ASP A 295 9.83 13.75 11.44
C ASP A 295 9.12 14.34 12.69
N MET A 296 9.78 14.29 13.87
CA MET A 296 9.27 14.73 15.19
C MET A 296 10.26 15.56 16.01
#